data_AF-A0AA38F7X3-F1
#
_entry.id   AF-A0AA38F7X3-F1
#
_cell.length_a   1.000
_cell.length_b   1.000
_cell.length_c   1.000
_cell.angle_alpha   90.00
_cell.angle_beta   90.00
_cell.angle_gamma   90.00
#
_symmetry.space_group_name_H-M   'P 1'
#
loop_
_entity.id
_entity.type
_entity.pdbx_description
1 polymer ?
#
loop_
_entity_poly.entity_id
_entity_poly.type
_entity_poly.pdbx_seq_one_letter_code
_entity_poly.pdbx_strand_id
1 'polypeptide(L)'
;AESTNKNLLRIIRRNLDENQRSWHTKLKSALWADRITPKRSTGNSPFRLVYGREAILPMSLELPTLELMKQLELLEFEPMEV
;
A
#
# COMPACT_ATOMS: atom_id res chain seq x y z
N ALA A 1 13.27 -7.74 12.85
CA ALA A 1 13.37 -7.64 11.38
C ALA A 1 12.97 -8.94 10.67
N GLU A 2 13.45 -10.10 11.14
CA GLU A 2 13.26 -11.40 10.46
C GLU A 2 11.79 -11.80 10.22
N SER A 3 10.90 -11.56 11.20
CA SER A 3 9.46 -11.84 11.06
C SER A 3 8.80 -11.00 9.96
N THR A 4 9.13 -9.71 9.86
CA THR A 4 8.64 -8.82 8.80
C THR A 4 9.11 -9.28 7.42
N ASN A 5 10.37 -9.70 7.30
CA ASN A 5 10.93 -10.21 6.05
C ASN A 5 10.23 -11.52 5.61
N LYS A 6 9.97 -12.43 6.55
CA LYS A 6 9.20 -13.66 6.29
C LYS A 6 7.77 -13.36 5.83
N ASN A 7 7.12 -12.36 6.43
CA ASN A 7 5.79 -11.91 6.01
C ASN A 7 5.78 -11.33 4.58
N LEU A 8 6.74 -10.45 4.29
CA LEU A 8 6.89 -9.84 2.95
C LEU A 8 7.14 -10.89 1.88
N LEU A 9 8.03 -11.85 2.12
CA LEU A 9 8.31 -12.94 1.19
C LEU A 9 7.06 -13.77 0.89
N ARG A 10 6.22 -14.03 1.89
CA ARG A 10 4.97 -14.78 1.71
C ARG A 10 3.98 -14.01 0.82
N ILE A 11 3.83 -12.71 1.05
CA ILE A 11 2.94 -11.83 0.29
C ILE A 11 3.40 -11.72 -1.17
N ILE A 12 4.72 -11.62 -1.39
CA ILE A 12 5.33 -11.57 -2.73
C ILE A 12 5.04 -12.87 -3.49
N ARG A 13 5.32 -14.04 -2.88
CA ARG A 13 5.08 -15.34 -3.52
C ARG A 13 3.62 -15.50 -3.94
N ARG A 14 2.69 -15.23 -3.04
CA ARG A 14 1.25 -15.31 -3.32
C ARG A 14 0.81 -14.38 -4.46
N ASN A 15 1.32 -13.14 -4.50
CA ASN A 15 0.99 -12.21 -5.58
C ASN A 15 1.64 -12.59 -6.93
N LEU A 16 2.80 -13.24 -6.91
CA LEU A 16 3.45 -13.75 -8.12
C LEU A 16 2.61 -14.86 -8.77
N ASP A 17 2.07 -15.75 -7.94
CA ASP A 17 1.23 -16.87 -8.39
C ASP A 17 -0.13 -16.37 -8.91
N GLU A 18 -0.73 -15.37 -8.27
CA GLU A 18 -2.05 -14.82 -8.65
C GLU A 18 -2.00 -13.84 -9.84
N ASN A 19 -0.91 -13.11 -10.05
CA ASN A 19 -0.86 -12.05 -11.07
C ASN A 19 0.57 -11.74 -11.56
N GLN A 20 1.14 -12.68 -12.32
CA GLN A 20 2.54 -12.71 -12.76
C GLN A 20 3.00 -11.44 -13.51
N ARG A 21 2.08 -10.67 -14.11
CA ARG A 21 2.41 -9.45 -14.86
C ARG A 21 2.51 -8.17 -14.01
N SER A 22 1.89 -8.12 -12.83
CA SER A 22 1.75 -6.86 -12.05
C SER A 22 2.24 -6.95 -10.58
N TRP A 23 2.86 -8.07 -10.20
CA TRP A 23 3.38 -8.30 -8.84
C TRP A 23 4.32 -7.18 -8.35
N HIS A 24 5.14 -6.62 -9.24
CA HIS A 24 6.13 -5.60 -8.92
C HIS A 24 5.47 -4.27 -8.50
N THR A 25 4.35 -3.90 -9.13
CA THR A 25 3.59 -2.70 -8.77
C THR A 25 2.89 -2.89 -7.43
N LYS A 26 2.25 -4.04 -7.21
CA LYS A 26 1.62 -4.36 -5.91
C LYS A 26 2.64 -4.43 -4.77
N LEU A 27 3.82 -4.99 -5.03
CA LEU A 27 4.90 -5.05 -4.05
C LEU A 27 5.40 -3.66 -3.66
N LYS A 28 5.61 -2.77 -4.64
CA LYS A 28 6.00 -1.38 -4.38
C LYS A 28 4.97 -0.69 -3.48
N SER A 29 3.67 -0.86 -3.77
CA SER A 29 2.60 -0.29 -2.94
C SER A 29 2.58 -0.88 -1.52
N ALA A 30 2.73 -2.21 -1.38
CA ALA A 30 2.75 -2.87 -0.07
C ALA A 30 3.94 -2.44 0.79
N LEU A 31 5.14 -2.34 0.20
CA LEU A 31 6.33 -1.84 0.88
C LEU A 31 6.19 -0.38 1.29
N TRP A 32 5.55 0.44 0.45
CA TRP A 32 5.27 1.82 0.78
C TRP A 32 4.31 1.93 1.97
N ALA A 33 3.18 1.22 1.91
CA ALA A 33 2.22 1.16 3.01
C ALA A 33 2.88 0.70 4.32
N ASP A 34 3.71 -0.35 4.28
CA ASP A 34 4.45 -0.85 5.45
C ASP A 34 5.37 0.21 6.08
N ARG A 35 6.02 1.04 5.24
CA ARG A 35 6.95 2.09 5.68
C ARG A 35 6.24 3.29 6.31
N ILE A 36 5.05 3.65 5.82
CA ILE A 36 4.33 4.84 6.28
C ILE A 36 3.29 4.55 7.36
N THR A 37 2.90 3.28 7.53
CA THR A 37 1.91 2.89 8.55
C THR A 37 2.55 2.79 9.94
N PRO A 38 2.02 3.47 10.96
CA PRO A 38 2.48 3.34 12.34
C PRO A 38 2.39 1.89 12.83
N LYS A 39 3.47 1.38 13.42
CA LYS A 39 3.45 0.03 14.02
C LYS A 39 2.84 0.11 15.41
N ARG A 40 1.94 -0.82 15.74
CA ARG A 40 1.31 -0.91 17.08
C ARG A 40 2.34 -0.96 18.21
N SER A 41 3.49 -1.58 17.99
CA SER A 41 4.56 -1.72 18.99
C SER A 41 5.29 -0.42 19.32
N THR A 42 5.43 0.49 18.35
CA THR A 42 6.23 1.72 18.50
C THR A 42 5.40 3.00 18.41
N GLY A 43 4.13 2.90 18.02
CA GLY A 43 3.25 4.04 17.75
C GLY A 43 3.69 4.89 16.56
N ASN A 44 4.80 4.54 15.89
CA ASN A 44 5.44 5.33 14.86
C ASN A 44 5.66 4.51 13.59
N SER A 45 5.63 5.20 12.44
CA SER A 45 5.92 4.59 11.14
C SER A 45 7.42 4.26 11.04
N PRO A 46 7.81 3.16 10.37
CA PRO A 46 9.23 2.89 10.10
C PRO A 46 9.95 4.06 9.41
N PHE A 47 9.25 4.78 8.52
CA PHE A 47 9.78 5.98 7.87
C PHE A 47 10.13 7.07 8.88
N ARG A 48 9.22 7.38 9.82
CA ARG A 48 9.47 8.39 10.86
C ARG A 48 10.65 8.02 11.75
N LEU A 49 10.82 6.74 12.08
CA LEU A 49 11.94 6.29 12.91
C LEU A 49 13.30 6.49 12.21
N VAL A 50 13.36 6.41 10.88
CA VAL A 50 14.59 6.58 10.11
C VAL A 50 14.89 8.05 9.82
N TYR A 51 13.86 8.82 9.44
CA TYR A 51 14.04 10.18 8.93
C TYR A 51 13.59 11.29 9.89
N GLY A 52 13.02 10.94 11.05
CA GLY A 52 12.56 11.89 12.06
C GLY A 52 11.29 12.67 11.72
N ARG A 53 10.66 12.42 10.57
CA ARG A 53 9.45 13.11 10.10
C ARG A 53 8.49 12.13 9.41
N GLU A 54 7.22 12.50 9.30
CA GLU A 54 6.28 11.65 8.55
C GLU A 54 6.54 11.67 7.04
N ALA A 55 6.16 10.57 6.40
CA ALA A 55 6.24 10.45 4.96
C ALA A 55 5.21 11.36 4.29
N ILE A 56 5.69 12.16 3.34
CA ILE A 56 4.83 12.90 2.41
C ILE A 56 4.71 12.03 1.17
N LEU A 57 3.49 11.76 0.71
CA LEU A 57 3.24 10.98 -0.50
C LEU A 57 3.87 11.70 -1.70
N PRO A 58 4.81 11.08 -2.45
CA PRO A 58 5.33 11.68 -3.66
C PRO A 58 4.28 11.64 -4.78
N MET A 59 4.25 12.66 -5.62
CA MET A 59 3.32 12.86 -6.76
C MET A 59 3.11 11.62 -7.65
N SER A 60 4.14 10.77 -7.78
CA SER A 60 4.05 9.50 -8.54
C SER A 60 3.04 8.50 -7.97
N LEU A 61 2.74 8.56 -6.67
CA LEU A 61 1.69 7.77 -6.02
C LEU A 61 0.34 8.49 -6.02
N GLU A 62 0.31 9.83 -6.09
CA GLU A 62 -0.95 10.59 -6.17
C GLU A 62 -1.74 10.26 -7.42
N LEU A 63 -1.08 10.12 -8.59
CA LEU A 63 -1.77 9.77 -9.84
C LEU A 63 -2.53 8.42 -9.77
N PRO A 64 -1.90 7.30 -9.35
CA PRO A 64 -2.62 6.04 -9.11
C PRO A 64 -3.69 6.14 -8.02
N THR A 65 -3.45 6.91 -6.95
CA THR A 65 -4.38 7.03 -5.83
C THR A 65 -5.62 7.84 -6.22
N LEU A 66 -5.43 8.91 -7.00
CA LEU A 66 -6.51 9.75 -7.53
C LEU A 66 -7.38 8.96 -8.49
N GLU A 67 -6.78 8.14 -9.37
CA GLU A 67 -7.54 7.27 -10.27
C GLU A 67 -8.33 6.21 -9.49
N LEU A 68 -7.72 5.60 -8.48
CA LEU A 68 -8.41 4.65 -7.60
C LEU A 68 -9.54 5.33 -6.81
N MET A 69 -9.35 6.56 -6.34
CA MET A 69 -10.39 7.33 -5.65
C MET A 69 -11.57 7.64 -6.58
N LYS A 70 -11.31 8.07 -7.83
CA LYS A 70 -12.37 8.26 -8.82
C LYS A 70 -13.15 6.97 -9.10
N GLN A 71 -12.45 5.83 -9.18
CA GLN A 71 -13.09 4.52 -9.37
C GLN A 71 -13.94 4.10 -8.18
N LEU A 72 -13.50 4.39 -6.95
CA LEU A 72 -14.25 4.13 -5.72
C LEU A 72 -15.48 5.05 -5.61
N GLU A 73 -15.35 6.32 -6.01
CA GLU A 73 -16.46 7.28 -6.05
C GLU A 73 -17.55 6.85 -7.07
N LEU A 74 -17.14 6.24 -8.19
CA LEU A 74 -18.06 5.65 -9.17
C LEU A 74 -18.77 4.38 -8.66
N LEU A 75 -18.22 3.68 -7.66
CA LEU A 75 -18.82 2.50 -7.03
C LEU A 75 -19.80 2.85 -5.91
N GLU A 76 -19.78 4.09 -5.40
CA GLU A 76 -20.77 4.60 -4.43
C GLU A 76 -22.08 5.07 -5.10
N PHE A 77 -22.14 5.07 -6.44
CA PHE A 77 -23.29 5.48 -7.24
C PHE A 77 -23.94 4.29 -7.98
N GLU A 78 -24.35 3.26 -7.25
CA GLU A 78 -25.44 2.40 -7.74
C GLU A 78 -26.76 3.13 -7.45
N PRO A 79 -27.50 3.63 -8.48
CA PRO A 79 -28.85 4.08 -8.26
C PRO A 79 -29.67 2.86 -7.86
N MET A 80 -30.27 2.87 -6.66
CA MET A 80 -31.32 1.90 -6.35
C MET A 80 -32.40 2.05 -7.43
N GLU A 81 -32.56 1.01 -8.24
CA GLU A 81 -33.67 0.89 -9.20
C GLU A 81 -34.97 1.20 -8.47
N VAL A 82 -35.69 2.21 -8.97
CA VAL A 82 -37.06 2.55 -8.57
C VAL A 82 -38.03 1.79 -9.45
#